data_AF-G8S112-F1
#
_entry.id   AF-G8S112-F1
#
_cell.length_a   1.000
_cell.length_b   1.000
_cell.length_c   1.000
_cell.angle_alpha   90.00
_cell.angle_beta   90.00
_cell.angle_gamma   90.00
#
_symmetry.space_group_name_H-M   'P 1'
#
loop_
_entity.id
_entity.type
_entity.pdbx_description
1 polymer ?
#
loop_
_entity_poly.entity_id
_entity_poly.type
_entity_poly.pdbx_seq_one_letter_code
_entity_poly.pdbx_strand_id
1 'polypeptide(L)'
;MTEKALPGGNITGAVLIDGVVHKPASPWTPTVHAFLRHLEAAGFDAAPRALGFDERGREMLSYLPGETIGGRVPWPAWVSSDAMLVQVGRWLRRVHDLTAGFVPPEGERWFVGGELRPGLVVGHQDASPLNAVVDGDRLAGFCDWDIASPSVPEWDVAFSALTWVPLAAPQDGTPLTEDDRRDRARRFHLLLDAYGYAEDRRAFATAVPQRARKQAAVIRHQAASGDPASTALLPIADLLDRSAADVDALPEGFWIKDRI
;
A
#
# COMPACT_ATOMS: atom_id res chain seq x y z
N MET A 1 -1.42 -13.53 30.02
CA MET A 1 -0.59 -12.82 29.04
C MET A 1 -1.10 -11.39 28.95
N THR A 2 -0.21 -10.39 28.87
CA THR A 2 -0.62 -8.98 28.84
C THR A 2 -0.77 -8.53 27.39
N GLU A 3 -1.99 -8.19 26.96
CA GLU A 3 -2.22 -7.61 25.64
C GLU A 3 -1.73 -6.16 25.63
N LYS A 4 -0.85 -5.82 24.68
CA LYS A 4 -0.45 -4.42 24.43
C LYS A 4 -1.11 -3.94 23.15
N ALA A 5 -1.99 -2.95 23.24
CA ALA A 5 -2.55 -2.30 22.05
C ALA A 5 -1.44 -1.71 21.18
N LEU A 6 -1.47 -2.00 19.88
CA LEU A 6 -0.57 -1.38 18.92
C LEU A 6 -1.16 -0.05 18.44
N PRO A 7 -0.39 1.04 18.44
CA PRO A 7 -0.84 2.31 17.89
C PRO A 7 -0.82 2.21 16.35
N GLY A 8 -1.98 2.00 15.73
CA GLY A 8 -2.10 1.91 14.27
C GLY A 8 -3.32 1.07 13.82
N GLY A 9 -3.78 1.30 12.59
CA GLY A 9 -4.94 0.65 11.97
C GLY A 9 -6.21 1.48 12.10
N ASN A 10 -6.70 2.02 10.98
CA ASN A 10 -7.94 2.81 10.95
C ASN A 10 -9.21 1.96 11.14
N ILE A 11 -9.10 0.62 11.10
CA ILE A 11 -10.22 -0.27 10.83
C ILE A 11 -10.53 -1.23 12.01
N THR A 12 -9.52 -1.82 12.68
CA THR A 12 -9.74 -2.68 13.87
C THR A 12 -8.47 -2.82 14.71
N GLY A 13 -8.59 -2.80 16.04
CA GLY A 13 -7.43 -2.82 16.95
C GLY A 13 -6.61 -4.10 16.88
N ALA A 14 -5.30 -3.95 16.62
CA ALA A 14 -4.31 -5.01 16.78
C ALA A 14 -3.68 -4.97 18.18
N VAL A 15 -3.40 -6.13 18.75
CA VAL A 15 -2.68 -6.25 20.02
C VAL A 15 -1.42 -7.08 19.86
N LEU A 16 -0.38 -6.73 20.58
CA LEU A 16 0.86 -7.49 20.67
C LEU A 16 0.81 -8.38 21.92
N ILE A 17 0.99 -9.68 21.74
CA ILE A 17 1.04 -10.70 22.80
C ILE A 17 2.32 -11.50 22.59
N ASP A 18 3.26 -11.42 23.53
CA ASP A 18 4.53 -12.17 23.50
C ASP A 18 5.29 -12.07 22.16
N GLY A 19 5.23 -10.90 21.50
CA GLY A 19 5.88 -10.64 20.21
C GLY A 19 5.08 -11.01 18.95
N VAL A 20 3.84 -11.50 19.13
CA VAL A 20 2.91 -11.84 18.05
C VAL A 20 1.81 -10.78 17.95
N VAL A 21 1.49 -10.37 16.72
CA VAL A 21 0.38 -9.47 16.44
C VAL A 21 -0.90 -10.29 16.32
N HIS A 22 -1.91 -9.95 17.12
CA HIS A 22 -3.24 -10.53 17.06
C HIS A 22 -4.22 -9.46 16.59
N LYS A 23 -5.00 -9.76 15.54
CA LYS A 23 -6.05 -8.85 15.03
C LYS A 23 -7.26 -9.62 14.52
N PRO A 24 -8.45 -9.00 14.38
CA PRO A 24 -9.62 -9.68 13.86
C PRO A 24 -9.35 -10.29 12.48
N ALA A 25 -9.74 -11.56 12.31
CA ALA A 25 -9.69 -12.22 11.01
C ALA A 25 -10.89 -11.85 10.14
N SER A 26 -10.67 -11.84 8.83
CA SER A 26 -11.70 -11.65 7.81
C SER A 26 -11.87 -12.92 6.97
N PRO A 27 -12.97 -13.07 6.19
CA PRO A 27 -13.18 -14.25 5.34
C PRO A 27 -12.08 -14.53 4.31
N TRP A 28 -11.27 -13.53 3.95
CA TRP A 28 -10.12 -13.64 3.04
C TRP A 28 -8.78 -13.85 3.75
N THR A 29 -8.71 -13.75 5.08
CA THR A 29 -7.46 -13.95 5.84
C THR A 29 -6.76 -15.28 5.51
N PRO A 30 -7.45 -16.43 5.36
CA PRO A 30 -6.78 -17.68 4.98
C PRO A 30 -6.01 -17.60 3.64
N THR A 31 -6.54 -16.88 2.65
CA THR A 31 -5.89 -16.66 1.36
C THR A 31 -4.67 -15.76 1.50
N VAL A 32 -4.81 -14.64 2.24
CA VAL A 32 -3.70 -13.72 2.53
C VAL A 32 -2.58 -14.47 3.28
N HIS A 33 -2.94 -15.31 4.25
CA HIS A 33 -1.99 -16.17 4.96
C HIS A 33 -1.28 -17.15 4.05
N ALA A 34 -1.97 -17.74 3.07
CA ALA A 34 -1.34 -18.60 2.08
C ALA A 34 -0.29 -17.83 1.27
N PHE A 35 -0.58 -16.59 0.89
CA PHE A 35 0.36 -15.74 0.20
C PHE A 35 1.56 -15.33 1.08
N LEU A 36 1.33 -14.92 2.33
CA LEU A 36 2.42 -14.58 3.27
C LEU A 36 3.34 -15.78 3.54
N ARG A 37 2.81 -17.00 3.64
CA ARG A 37 3.62 -18.23 3.76
C ARG A 37 4.43 -18.50 2.49
N HIS A 38 3.87 -18.21 1.31
CA HIS A 38 4.59 -18.32 0.04
C HIS A 38 5.75 -17.33 -0.02
N LEU A 39 5.53 -16.07 0.40
CA LEU A 39 6.59 -15.07 0.51
C LEU A 39 7.70 -15.53 1.48
N GLU A 40 7.34 -16.04 2.65
CA GLU A 40 8.30 -16.59 3.61
C GLU A 40 9.10 -17.76 3.02
N ALA A 41 8.43 -18.71 2.35
CA ALA A 41 9.08 -19.86 1.73
C ALA A 41 10.05 -19.46 0.61
N ALA A 42 9.80 -18.33 -0.06
CA ALA A 42 10.70 -17.74 -1.05
C ALA A 42 11.83 -16.90 -0.43
N GLY A 43 11.92 -16.82 0.91
CA GLY A 43 12.93 -16.04 1.62
C GLY A 43 12.67 -14.53 1.61
N PHE A 44 11.43 -14.10 1.38
CA PHE A 44 11.06 -12.69 1.46
C PHE A 44 10.90 -12.26 2.92
N ASP A 45 11.85 -11.47 3.41
CA ASP A 45 11.97 -11.03 4.80
C ASP A 45 11.30 -9.68 5.09
N ALA A 46 10.67 -9.07 4.08
CA ALA A 46 10.07 -7.74 4.15
C ALA A 46 8.53 -7.75 4.23
N ALA A 47 7.97 -8.79 4.85
CA ALA A 47 6.55 -8.98 5.15
C ALA A 47 6.39 -9.71 6.50
N PRO A 48 5.26 -9.53 7.21
CA PRO A 48 4.97 -10.35 8.38
C PRO A 48 4.74 -11.82 7.97
N ARG A 49 5.11 -12.74 8.86
CA ARG A 49 4.84 -14.17 8.70
C ARG A 49 3.46 -14.51 9.23
N ALA A 50 2.73 -15.35 8.51
CA ALA A 50 1.45 -15.87 8.96
C ALA A 50 1.64 -17.00 9.98
N LEU A 51 1.25 -16.75 11.23
CA LEU A 51 1.40 -17.68 12.35
C LEU A 51 0.10 -18.47 12.64
N GLY A 52 -0.93 -18.29 11.82
CA GLY A 52 -2.21 -18.97 11.94
C GLY A 52 -3.25 -18.15 12.70
N PHE A 53 -4.07 -18.82 13.49
CA PHE A 53 -5.16 -18.20 14.24
C PHE A 53 -5.07 -18.58 15.71
N ASP A 54 -5.44 -17.65 16.60
CA ASP A 54 -5.54 -17.96 18.02
C ASP A 54 -6.85 -18.67 18.38
N GLU A 55 -7.01 -19.08 19.64
CA GLU A 55 -8.20 -19.77 20.15
C GLU A 55 -9.50 -18.96 20.01
N ARG A 56 -9.40 -17.64 19.82
CA ARG A 56 -10.53 -16.73 19.61
C ARG A 56 -10.82 -16.49 18.13
N GLY A 57 -10.08 -17.15 17.23
CA GLY A 57 -10.17 -16.97 15.78
C GLY A 57 -9.56 -15.66 15.28
N ARG A 58 -8.73 -14.97 16.09
CA ARG A 58 -7.98 -13.81 15.61
C ARG A 58 -6.82 -14.28 14.74
N GLU A 59 -6.55 -13.51 13.70
CA GLU A 59 -5.35 -13.64 12.91
C GLU A 59 -4.09 -13.42 13.77
N MET A 60 -3.09 -14.28 13.58
CA MET A 60 -1.77 -14.16 14.20
C MET A 60 -0.70 -13.91 13.14
N LEU A 61 0.04 -12.82 13.30
CA LEU A 61 1.15 -12.42 12.42
C LEU A 61 2.42 -12.17 13.24
N SER A 62 3.60 -12.45 12.67
CA SER A 62 4.84 -12.01 13.31
C SER A 62 4.93 -10.48 13.31
N TYR A 63 5.40 -9.90 14.41
CA TYR A 63 5.70 -8.48 14.45
C TYR A 63 6.87 -8.12 13.53
N LEU A 64 6.71 -7.06 12.72
CA LEU A 64 7.80 -6.46 11.96
C LEU A 64 8.52 -5.44 12.86
N PRO A 65 9.80 -5.67 13.23
CA PRO A 65 10.54 -4.72 14.05
C PRO A 65 10.90 -3.48 13.24
N GLY A 66 10.62 -2.31 13.81
CA GLY A 66 10.98 -1.01 13.24
C GLY A 66 10.01 0.09 13.64
N GLU A 67 10.19 1.24 13.01
CA GLU A 67 9.40 2.45 13.19
C GLU A 67 8.34 2.60 12.10
N THR A 68 7.12 2.98 12.48
CA THR A 68 6.06 3.44 11.55
C THR A 68 5.87 4.95 11.68
N ILE A 69 5.16 5.61 10.76
CA ILE A 69 4.81 7.03 10.94
C ILE A 69 4.06 7.24 12.27
N GLY A 70 3.08 6.37 12.54
CA GLY A 70 2.17 6.51 13.68
C GLY A 70 1.40 7.83 13.61
N GLY A 71 1.17 8.46 14.77
CA GLY A 71 0.51 9.77 14.86
C GLY A 71 1.46 10.98 14.76
N ARG A 72 2.68 10.81 14.25
CA ARG A 72 3.70 11.88 14.25
C ARG A 72 3.34 12.98 13.26
N VAL A 73 3.48 14.24 13.69
CA VAL A 73 3.44 15.44 12.84
C VAL A 73 4.54 16.40 13.32
N PRO A 74 5.49 16.82 12.44
CA PRO A 74 5.62 16.44 11.04
C PRO A 74 5.96 14.94 10.86
N TRP A 75 5.68 14.41 9.67
CA TRP A 75 6.08 13.05 9.31
C TRP A 75 7.61 12.89 9.33
N PRO A 76 8.14 11.68 9.61
CA PRO A 76 9.58 11.44 9.56
C PRO A 76 10.20 11.76 8.19
N ALA A 77 11.44 12.25 8.20
CA ALA A 77 12.15 12.64 6.97
C ALA A 77 12.34 11.50 5.96
N TRP A 78 12.31 10.23 6.40
CA TRP A 78 12.40 9.10 5.49
C TRP A 78 11.22 9.01 4.52
N VAL A 79 10.05 9.58 4.84
CA VAL A 79 8.87 9.52 3.95
C VAL A 79 9.12 10.28 2.65
N SER A 80 9.83 11.41 2.71
CA SER A 80 10.18 12.22 1.55
C SER A 80 11.56 11.89 0.96
N SER A 81 12.28 10.90 1.49
CA SER A 81 13.60 10.50 1.00
C SER A 81 13.52 9.75 -0.34
N ASP A 82 14.36 10.13 -1.29
CA ASP A 82 14.55 9.39 -2.54
C ASP A 82 15.06 7.96 -2.30
N ALA A 83 15.94 7.78 -1.29
CA ALA A 83 16.47 6.46 -0.97
C ALA A 83 15.38 5.51 -0.45
N MET A 84 14.41 6.03 0.31
CA MET A 84 13.26 5.25 0.74
C MET A 84 12.33 4.94 -0.45
N LEU A 85 12.07 5.92 -1.32
CA LEU A 85 11.26 5.73 -2.52
C LEU A 85 11.81 4.62 -3.44
N VAL A 86 13.13 4.54 -3.59
CA VAL A 86 13.79 3.46 -4.33
C VAL A 86 13.58 2.10 -3.65
N GLN A 87 13.66 2.03 -2.33
CA GLN A 87 13.39 0.79 -1.60
C GLN A 87 11.94 0.33 -1.76
N VAL A 88 10.98 1.26 -1.74
CA VAL A 88 9.56 0.96 -1.98
C VAL A 88 9.34 0.41 -3.39
N GLY A 89 9.90 1.04 -4.42
CA GLY A 89 9.79 0.54 -5.80
C GLY A 89 10.34 -0.87 -5.96
N ARG A 90 11.52 -1.14 -5.37
CA ARG A 90 12.13 -2.48 -5.38
C ARG A 90 11.31 -3.50 -4.58
N TRP A 91 10.73 -3.08 -3.47
CA TRP A 91 9.88 -3.93 -2.64
C TRP A 91 8.63 -4.38 -3.42
N LEU A 92 7.93 -3.44 -4.06
CA LEU A 92 6.76 -3.73 -4.90
C LEU A 92 7.12 -4.73 -6.00
N ARG A 93 8.26 -4.50 -6.68
CA ARG A 93 8.72 -5.40 -7.72
C ARG A 93 8.97 -6.81 -7.21
N ARG A 94 9.66 -6.95 -6.07
CA ARG A 94 9.95 -8.27 -5.47
C ARG A 94 8.66 -9.01 -5.10
N VAL A 95 7.68 -8.34 -4.51
CA VAL A 95 6.38 -8.96 -4.18
C VAL A 95 5.65 -9.42 -5.44
N HIS A 96 5.63 -8.57 -6.47
CA HIS A 96 4.99 -8.91 -7.74
C HIS A 96 5.66 -10.07 -8.47
N ASP A 97 6.99 -10.09 -8.54
CA ASP A 97 7.75 -11.19 -9.15
C ASP A 97 7.49 -12.52 -8.41
N LEU A 98 7.39 -12.49 -7.08
CA LEU A 98 7.08 -13.67 -6.28
C LEU A 98 5.67 -14.20 -6.50
N THR A 99 4.74 -13.40 -7.03
CA THR A 99 3.40 -13.89 -7.39
C THR A 99 3.46 -14.97 -8.47
N ALA A 100 4.44 -14.93 -9.37
CA ALA A 100 4.54 -15.88 -10.48
C ALA A 100 4.63 -17.36 -10.02
N GLY A 101 5.15 -17.60 -8.81
CA GLY A 101 5.23 -18.94 -8.21
C GLY A 101 4.08 -19.27 -7.24
N PHE A 102 3.18 -18.33 -6.98
CA PHE A 102 2.10 -18.53 -6.01
C PHE A 102 0.92 -19.25 -6.64
N VAL A 103 0.50 -20.35 -6.02
CA VAL A 103 -0.74 -21.05 -6.35
C VAL A 103 -1.72 -20.80 -5.20
N PRO A 104 -2.84 -20.10 -5.44
CA PRO A 104 -3.81 -19.83 -4.39
C PRO A 104 -4.51 -21.12 -3.95
N PRO A 105 -4.94 -21.20 -2.69
CA PRO A 105 -5.69 -22.36 -2.20
C PRO A 105 -7.04 -22.50 -2.93
N GLU A 106 -7.58 -23.72 -2.96
CA GLU A 106 -8.94 -23.95 -3.46
C GLU A 106 -9.95 -23.08 -2.71
N GLY A 107 -10.87 -22.46 -3.45
CA GLY A 107 -11.88 -21.56 -2.88
C GLY A 107 -11.30 -20.23 -2.41
N GLU A 108 -10.23 -19.75 -3.05
CA GLU A 108 -9.59 -18.47 -2.73
C GLU A 108 -10.61 -17.34 -2.58
N ARG A 109 -10.37 -16.51 -1.56
CA ARG A 109 -11.14 -15.32 -1.27
C ARG A 109 -10.21 -14.15 -1.05
N TRP A 110 -10.50 -13.05 -1.70
CA TRP A 110 -9.76 -11.81 -1.56
C TRP A 110 -10.71 -10.70 -1.17
N PHE A 111 -10.19 -9.65 -0.55
CA PHE A 111 -11.00 -8.46 -0.24
C PHE A 111 -11.62 -7.86 -1.52
N VAL A 112 -10.80 -7.78 -2.58
CA VAL A 112 -11.16 -7.34 -3.94
C VAL A 112 -10.38 -8.17 -4.98
N GLY A 113 -10.50 -7.86 -6.28
CA GLY A 113 -9.62 -8.44 -7.31
C GLY A 113 -10.07 -9.76 -7.92
N GLY A 114 -11.03 -10.47 -7.30
CA GLY A 114 -11.54 -11.74 -7.80
C GLY A 114 -10.47 -12.85 -7.75
N GLU A 115 -10.60 -13.87 -8.60
CA GLU A 115 -9.63 -14.97 -8.70
C GLU A 115 -8.29 -14.52 -9.28
N LEU A 116 -7.18 -15.08 -8.77
CA LEU A 116 -5.85 -14.88 -9.32
C LEU A 116 -5.73 -15.61 -10.66
N ARG A 117 -5.34 -14.87 -11.70
CA ARG A 117 -5.26 -15.39 -13.08
C ARG A 117 -3.88 -15.10 -13.68
N PRO A 118 -3.46 -15.86 -14.71
CA PRO A 118 -2.22 -15.57 -15.42
C PRO A 118 -2.14 -14.10 -15.85
N GLY A 119 -1.01 -13.45 -15.55
CA GLY A 119 -0.76 -12.03 -15.84
C GLY A 119 -1.14 -11.06 -14.72
N LEU A 120 -1.86 -11.51 -13.68
CA LEU A 120 -2.08 -10.71 -12.47
C LEU A 120 -0.96 -10.92 -11.45
N VAL A 121 -0.80 -9.93 -10.58
CA VAL A 121 0.06 -9.96 -9.39
C VAL A 121 -0.82 -9.94 -8.14
N VAL A 122 -0.33 -10.45 -7.01
CA VAL A 122 -0.96 -10.17 -5.70
C VAL A 122 -0.35 -8.88 -5.19
N GLY A 123 -1.08 -7.78 -5.37
CA GLY A 123 -0.67 -6.47 -4.89
C GLY A 123 -0.98 -6.30 -3.41
N HIS A 124 -0.21 -5.45 -2.71
CA HIS A 124 -0.52 -5.10 -1.32
C HIS A 124 -1.80 -4.24 -1.23
N GLN A 125 -2.12 -3.51 -2.31
CA GLN A 125 -3.20 -2.53 -2.46
C GLN A 125 -3.10 -1.28 -1.57
N ASP A 126 -2.32 -1.31 -0.51
CA ASP A 126 -2.08 -0.16 0.40
C ASP A 126 -0.63 -0.09 0.89
N ALA A 127 0.33 -0.21 -0.02
CA ALA A 127 1.76 0.00 0.29
C ALA A 127 2.08 1.50 0.44
N SER A 128 1.35 2.19 1.32
CA SER A 128 1.49 3.63 1.59
C SER A 128 2.44 3.91 2.75
N PRO A 129 2.93 5.16 2.92
CA PRO A 129 3.82 5.51 4.02
C PRO A 129 3.26 5.18 5.42
N LEU A 130 1.92 5.17 5.57
CA LEU A 130 1.25 4.87 6.83
C LEU A 130 1.44 3.41 7.27
N ASN A 131 1.62 2.49 6.32
CA ASN A 131 1.80 1.06 6.57
C ASN A 131 3.28 0.63 6.49
N ALA A 132 4.20 1.54 6.21
CA ALA A 132 5.61 1.24 6.12
C ALA A 132 6.24 1.07 7.49
N VAL A 133 7.07 0.03 7.63
CA VAL A 133 7.93 -0.21 8.79
C VAL A 133 9.38 0.01 8.37
N VAL A 134 10.11 0.86 9.09
CA VAL A 134 11.48 1.27 8.77
C VAL A 134 12.41 0.95 9.93
N ASP A 135 13.53 0.32 9.65
CA ASP A 135 14.61 0.04 10.60
C ASP A 135 15.83 0.88 10.23
N GLY A 136 16.00 2.02 10.92
CA GLY A 136 17.00 3.03 10.56
C GLY A 136 16.72 3.65 9.19
N ASP A 137 17.54 3.33 8.20
CA ASP A 137 17.40 3.77 6.80
C ASP A 137 16.84 2.67 5.89
N ARG A 138 16.58 1.47 6.41
CA ARG A 138 16.11 0.31 5.67
C ARG A 138 14.59 0.17 5.76
N LEU A 139 13.92 -0.01 4.62
CA LEU A 139 12.54 -0.48 4.59
C LEU A 139 12.48 -1.92 5.10
N ALA A 140 11.94 -2.11 6.30
CA ALA A 140 11.74 -3.44 6.90
C ALA A 140 10.53 -4.16 6.29
N GLY A 141 9.58 -3.42 5.72
CA GLY A 141 8.43 -3.99 5.00
C GLY A 141 7.17 -3.15 5.16
N PHE A 142 6.04 -3.74 4.77
CA PHE A 142 4.72 -3.17 5.01
C PHE A 142 3.88 -4.08 5.91
N CYS A 143 3.10 -3.46 6.80
CA CYS A 143 2.03 -4.12 7.55
C CYS A 143 0.68 -3.96 6.84
N ASP A 144 -0.40 -4.50 7.42
CA ASP A 144 -1.78 -4.37 6.90
C ASP A 144 -2.02 -4.98 5.51
N TRP A 145 -1.64 -6.25 5.38
CA TRP A 145 -1.89 -7.10 4.21
C TRP A 145 -3.36 -7.51 4.00
N ASP A 146 -4.31 -7.00 4.79
CA ASP A 146 -5.70 -7.46 4.78
C ASP A 146 -6.36 -7.32 3.42
N ILE A 147 -6.00 -6.27 2.68
CA ILE A 147 -6.59 -5.96 1.39
C ILE A 147 -5.72 -6.44 0.22
N ALA A 148 -4.65 -7.19 0.51
CA ALA A 148 -3.85 -7.81 -0.53
C ALA A 148 -4.74 -8.65 -1.44
N SER A 149 -4.55 -8.51 -2.75
CA SER A 149 -5.47 -9.10 -3.73
C SER A 149 -4.89 -9.09 -5.14
N PRO A 150 -5.43 -9.94 -6.04
CA PRO A 150 -5.09 -9.93 -7.45
C PRO A 150 -5.33 -8.57 -8.09
N SER A 151 -4.32 -8.07 -8.80
CA SER A 151 -4.38 -6.82 -9.55
C SER A 151 -3.44 -6.82 -10.75
N VAL A 152 -3.62 -5.87 -11.66
CA VAL A 152 -2.57 -5.53 -12.62
C VAL A 152 -1.47 -4.72 -11.92
N PRO A 153 -0.19 -4.87 -12.31
CA PRO A 153 0.92 -4.16 -11.66
C PRO A 153 0.75 -2.64 -11.56
N GLU A 154 0.22 -2.02 -12.62
CA GLU A 154 0.02 -0.58 -12.71
C GLU A 154 -0.94 -0.08 -11.63
N TRP A 155 -1.94 -0.90 -11.27
CA TRP A 155 -2.95 -0.55 -10.28
C TRP A 155 -2.38 -0.46 -8.86
N ASP A 156 -1.51 -1.41 -8.48
CA ASP A 156 -0.89 -1.43 -7.15
C ASP A 156 0.21 -0.36 -7.03
N VAL A 157 1.03 -0.21 -8.08
CA VAL A 157 2.07 0.83 -8.16
C VAL A 157 1.44 2.22 -8.18
N ALA A 158 0.27 2.41 -8.80
CA ALA A 158 -0.42 3.70 -8.87
C ALA A 158 -0.78 4.26 -7.48
N PHE A 159 -1.19 3.40 -6.53
CA PHE A 159 -1.49 3.86 -5.18
C PHE A 159 -0.23 4.25 -4.39
N SER A 160 0.85 3.51 -4.61
CA SER A 160 2.17 3.85 -4.04
C SER A 160 2.70 5.16 -4.64
N ALA A 161 2.53 5.38 -5.95
CA ALA A 161 2.88 6.64 -6.59
C ALA A 161 2.06 7.81 -6.00
N LEU A 162 0.75 7.62 -5.81
CA LEU A 162 -0.11 8.63 -5.21
C LEU A 162 0.38 9.09 -3.83
N THR A 163 0.85 8.15 -3.01
CA THR A 163 1.15 8.37 -1.59
C THR A 163 2.62 8.65 -1.28
N TRP A 164 3.58 8.14 -2.08
CA TRP A 164 5.03 8.32 -1.87
C TRP A 164 5.69 9.38 -2.77
N VAL A 165 5.11 9.66 -3.94
CA VAL A 165 5.58 10.70 -4.88
C VAL A 165 4.96 12.07 -4.55
N PRO A 166 4.46 12.20 -3.32
CA PRO A 166 3.19 12.86 -2.98
C PRO A 166 2.42 13.44 -4.17
N LEU A 167 1.86 12.61 -5.07
CA LEU A 167 0.93 13.13 -6.09
C LEU A 167 -0.39 13.59 -5.48
N ALA A 168 -0.67 13.19 -4.23
CA ALA A 168 -1.79 13.72 -3.47
C ALA A 168 -1.81 15.26 -3.42
N ALA A 169 -3.01 15.81 -3.45
CA ALA A 169 -3.25 17.23 -3.25
C ALA A 169 -2.71 17.66 -1.87
N PRO A 170 -2.07 18.83 -1.75
CA PRO A 170 -1.68 19.36 -0.44
C PRO A 170 -2.89 19.45 0.50
N GLN A 171 -2.77 18.91 1.72
CA GLN A 171 -3.89 18.84 2.67
C GLN A 171 -4.37 20.23 3.11
N ASP A 172 -3.47 21.20 3.14
CA ASP A 172 -3.73 22.60 3.47
C ASP A 172 -4.28 23.41 2.27
N GLY A 173 -4.39 22.79 1.10
CA GLY A 173 -4.86 23.43 -0.13
C GLY A 173 -3.84 24.36 -0.78
N THR A 174 -2.59 24.37 -0.32
CA THR A 174 -1.53 25.21 -0.91
C THR A 174 -1.33 24.84 -2.38
N PRO A 175 -1.37 25.79 -3.33
CA PRO A 175 -1.14 25.51 -4.75
C PRO A 175 0.29 25.03 -5.01
N LEU A 176 0.46 24.07 -5.91
CA LEU A 176 1.76 23.56 -6.32
C LEU A 176 2.51 24.56 -7.21
N THR A 177 3.76 24.82 -6.86
CA THR A 177 4.69 25.57 -7.69
C THR A 177 5.16 24.71 -8.88
N GLU A 178 5.87 25.34 -9.82
CA GLU A 178 6.46 24.61 -10.93
C GLU A 178 7.64 23.71 -10.50
N ASP A 179 8.38 24.12 -9.46
CA ASP A 179 9.43 23.29 -8.88
C ASP A 179 8.84 22.05 -8.19
N ASP A 180 7.71 22.20 -7.48
CA ASP A 180 6.99 21.06 -6.90
C ASP A 180 6.55 20.06 -7.99
N ARG A 181 6.04 20.57 -9.12
CA ARG A 181 5.66 19.72 -10.25
C ARG A 181 6.86 18.98 -10.84
N ARG A 182 8.00 19.67 -11.03
CA ARG A 182 9.24 19.05 -11.53
C ARG A 182 9.77 17.97 -10.59
N ASP A 183 9.78 18.22 -9.28
CA ASP A 183 10.26 17.22 -8.32
C ASP A 183 9.31 16.01 -8.24
N ARG A 184 7.99 16.22 -8.27
CA ARG A 184 7.00 15.13 -8.36
C ARG A 184 7.21 14.28 -9.61
N ALA A 185 7.48 14.89 -10.78
CA ALA A 185 7.77 14.14 -12.02
C ALA A 185 9.05 13.32 -11.90
N ARG A 186 10.13 13.92 -11.37
CA ARG A 186 11.41 13.26 -11.11
C ARG A 186 11.25 12.05 -10.18
N ARG A 187 10.53 12.22 -9.07
CA ARG A 187 10.25 11.17 -8.08
C ARG A 187 9.34 10.07 -8.64
N PHE A 188 8.34 10.42 -9.44
CA PHE A 188 7.50 9.46 -10.16
C PHE A 188 8.36 8.53 -11.02
N HIS A 189 9.26 9.11 -11.80
CA HIS A 189 10.17 8.33 -12.63
C HIS A 189 11.18 7.53 -11.82
N LEU A 190 11.66 8.04 -10.69
CA LEU A 190 12.54 7.32 -9.76
C LEU A 190 11.85 6.06 -9.19
N LEU A 191 10.59 6.18 -8.77
CA LEU A 191 9.80 5.04 -8.27
C LEU A 191 9.65 3.98 -9.37
N LEU A 192 9.27 4.38 -10.57
CA LEU A 192 9.08 3.46 -11.71
C LEU A 192 10.40 2.84 -12.19
N ASP A 193 11.51 3.56 -12.12
CA ASP A 193 12.85 3.03 -12.37
C ASP A 193 13.22 1.97 -11.34
N ALA A 194 12.99 2.25 -10.05
CA ALA A 194 13.29 1.31 -8.98
C ALA A 194 12.41 0.05 -9.02
N TYR A 195 11.16 0.19 -9.45
CA TYR A 195 10.25 -0.92 -9.74
C TYR A 195 10.66 -1.70 -11.01
N GLY A 196 11.40 -1.07 -11.92
CA GLY A 196 11.74 -1.65 -13.22
C GLY A 196 10.57 -1.69 -14.19
N TYR A 197 9.70 -0.66 -14.17
CA TYR A 197 8.60 -0.53 -15.12
C TYR A 197 9.15 -0.14 -16.51
N ALA A 198 9.01 -1.06 -17.46
CA ALA A 198 9.55 -0.92 -18.81
C ALA A 198 8.54 -0.43 -19.85
N GLU A 199 7.24 -0.53 -19.55
CA GLU A 199 6.16 -0.14 -20.45
C GLU A 199 5.94 1.38 -20.48
N ASP A 200 4.98 1.81 -21.29
CA ASP A 200 4.62 3.23 -21.41
C ASP A 200 4.07 3.78 -20.08
N ARG A 201 4.81 4.73 -19.50
CA ARG A 201 4.50 5.38 -18.22
C ARG A 201 3.25 6.25 -18.30
N ARG A 202 2.79 6.62 -19.51
CA ARG A 202 1.52 7.34 -19.71
C ARG A 202 0.31 6.53 -19.24
N ALA A 203 0.43 5.21 -19.09
CA ALA A 203 -0.60 4.39 -18.47
C ALA A 203 -0.98 4.90 -17.05
N PHE A 204 -0.03 5.47 -16.30
CA PHE A 204 -0.26 5.99 -14.96
C PHE A 204 -1.05 7.30 -14.94
N ALA A 205 -1.09 8.05 -16.05
CA ALA A 205 -1.97 9.21 -16.19
C ALA A 205 -3.45 8.82 -16.04
N THR A 206 -3.79 7.58 -16.37
CA THR A 206 -5.14 7.02 -16.16
C THR A 206 -5.21 6.19 -14.88
N ALA A 207 -4.21 5.37 -14.59
CA ALA A 207 -4.27 4.43 -13.45
C ALA A 207 -4.30 5.13 -12.08
N VAL A 208 -3.49 6.18 -11.87
CA VAL A 208 -3.44 6.93 -10.60
C VAL A 208 -4.79 7.57 -10.23
N PRO A 209 -5.43 8.38 -11.09
CA PRO A 209 -6.70 9.02 -10.74
C PRO A 209 -7.84 8.00 -10.63
N GLN A 210 -7.86 6.93 -11.46
CA GLN A 210 -8.83 5.85 -11.31
C GLN A 210 -8.69 5.11 -9.98
N ARG A 211 -7.45 4.79 -9.57
CA ARG A 211 -7.16 4.14 -8.29
C ARG A 211 -7.59 4.98 -7.10
N ALA A 212 -7.33 6.30 -7.15
CA ALA A 212 -7.73 7.26 -6.12
C ALA A 212 -9.26 7.33 -5.98
N ARG A 213 -9.97 7.52 -7.09
CA ARG A 213 -11.45 7.54 -7.12
C ARG A 213 -12.06 6.24 -6.63
N LYS A 214 -11.49 5.10 -7.03
CA LYS A 214 -11.96 3.79 -6.55
C LYS A 214 -11.83 3.66 -5.04
N GLN A 215 -10.71 4.11 -4.46
CA GLN A 215 -10.51 4.11 -3.01
C GLN A 215 -11.53 5.02 -2.31
N ALA A 216 -11.73 6.23 -2.82
CA ALA A 216 -12.71 7.17 -2.29
C ALA A 216 -14.13 6.59 -2.32
N ALA A 217 -14.50 5.93 -3.42
CA ALA A 217 -15.80 5.28 -3.57
C ALA A 217 -15.99 4.11 -2.56
N VAL A 218 -14.96 3.31 -2.31
CA VAL A 218 -15.00 2.23 -1.30
C VAL A 218 -15.23 2.81 0.09
N ILE A 219 -14.46 3.83 0.48
CA ILE A 219 -14.61 4.51 1.78
C ILE A 219 -16.04 5.04 1.94
N ARG A 220 -16.56 5.75 0.95
CA ARG A 220 -17.93 6.30 1.01
C ARG A 220 -19.00 5.22 1.08
N HIS A 221 -18.84 4.13 0.33
CA HIS A 221 -19.79 3.02 0.35
C HIS A 221 -19.83 2.33 1.72
N GLN A 222 -18.68 2.09 2.34
CA GLN A 222 -18.60 1.50 3.68
C GLN A 222 -19.15 2.46 4.75
N ALA A 223 -18.81 3.75 4.65
CA ALA A 223 -19.36 4.78 5.55
C ALA A 223 -20.90 4.88 5.45
N ALA A 224 -21.46 4.87 4.24
CA ALA A 224 -22.90 4.88 4.00
C ALA A 224 -23.59 3.59 4.52
N SER A 225 -22.83 2.50 4.64
CA SER A 225 -23.29 1.23 5.23
C SER A 225 -23.16 1.20 6.75
N GLY A 226 -22.72 2.31 7.38
CA GLY A 226 -22.64 2.47 8.83
C GLY A 226 -21.31 2.03 9.46
N ASP A 227 -20.26 1.78 8.66
CA ASP A 227 -18.94 1.45 9.19
C ASP A 227 -18.27 2.68 9.84
N PRO A 228 -18.00 2.67 11.16
CA PRO A 228 -17.48 3.85 11.86
C PRO A 228 -16.05 4.23 11.41
N ALA A 229 -15.22 3.23 11.10
CA ALA A 229 -13.86 3.43 10.61
C ALA A 229 -13.86 4.20 9.27
N SER A 230 -14.68 3.74 8.33
CA SER A 230 -14.84 4.37 7.02
C SER A 230 -15.49 5.76 7.11
N THR A 231 -16.39 5.96 8.08
CA THR A 231 -16.95 7.29 8.37
C THR A 231 -15.86 8.27 8.79
N ALA A 232 -14.91 7.85 9.64
CA ALA A 232 -13.77 8.67 10.03
C ALA A 232 -12.81 8.97 8.86
N LEU A 233 -12.84 8.16 7.79
CA LEU A 233 -12.03 8.32 6.59
C LEU A 233 -12.69 9.16 5.48
N LEU A 234 -13.89 9.70 5.68
CA LEU A 234 -14.54 10.57 4.69
C LEU A 234 -13.66 11.78 4.27
N PRO A 235 -12.91 12.46 5.17
CA PRO A 235 -11.98 13.51 4.75
C PRO A 235 -10.85 13.00 3.83
N ILE A 236 -10.44 11.74 4.00
CA ILE A 236 -9.45 11.09 3.13
C ILE A 236 -10.08 10.77 1.76
N ALA A 237 -11.35 10.35 1.71
CA ALA A 237 -12.07 10.16 0.45
C ALA A 237 -12.13 11.46 -0.38
N ASP A 238 -12.41 12.60 0.28
CA ASP A 238 -12.42 13.90 -0.39
C ASP A 238 -11.03 14.33 -0.87
N LEU A 239 -9.98 14.03 -0.08
CA LEU A 239 -8.59 14.25 -0.49
C LEU A 239 -8.23 13.43 -1.72
N LEU A 240 -8.64 12.17 -1.78
CA LEU A 240 -8.39 11.27 -2.91
C LEU A 240 -9.06 11.78 -4.20
N ASP A 241 -10.28 12.29 -4.12
CA ASP A 241 -10.95 12.87 -5.30
C ASP A 241 -10.27 14.14 -5.80
N ARG A 242 -9.86 15.04 -4.89
CA ARG A 242 -9.08 16.23 -5.27
C ARG A 242 -7.75 15.82 -5.90
N SER A 243 -7.06 14.86 -5.30
CA SER A 243 -5.81 14.32 -5.85
C SER A 243 -6.01 13.72 -7.24
N ALA A 244 -7.12 13.01 -7.48
CA ALA A 244 -7.44 12.50 -8.80
C ALA A 244 -7.63 13.62 -9.83
N ALA A 245 -8.32 14.71 -9.45
CA ALA A 245 -8.49 15.87 -10.32
C ALA A 245 -7.16 16.59 -10.60
N ASP A 246 -6.30 16.75 -9.59
CA ASP A 246 -4.97 17.35 -9.74
C ASP A 246 -4.08 16.53 -10.67
N VAL A 247 -4.12 15.20 -10.54
CA VAL A 247 -3.38 14.29 -11.42
C VAL A 247 -3.92 14.31 -12.86
N ASP A 248 -5.23 14.35 -13.06
CA ASP A 248 -5.84 14.49 -14.40
C ASP A 248 -5.41 15.80 -15.09
N ALA A 249 -5.10 16.84 -14.32
CA ALA A 249 -4.64 18.13 -14.83
C ALA A 249 -3.14 18.19 -15.14
N LEU A 250 -2.36 17.13 -14.83
CA LEU A 250 -0.93 17.11 -15.12
C LEU A 250 -0.67 17.06 -16.64
N PRO A 251 0.31 17.84 -17.16
CA PRO A 251 0.62 17.86 -18.58
C PRO A 251 1.19 16.52 -19.03
N GLU A 252 1.05 16.19 -20.32
CA GLU A 252 1.56 14.92 -20.89
C GLU A 252 3.06 14.71 -20.60
N GLY A 253 3.85 15.79 -20.64
CA GLY A 253 5.28 15.76 -20.35
C GLY A 253 5.64 15.28 -18.93
N PHE A 254 4.71 15.30 -17.98
CA PHE A 254 4.92 14.75 -16.63
C PHE A 254 5.18 13.23 -16.67
N TRP A 255 4.56 12.53 -17.63
CA TRP A 255 4.57 11.07 -17.71
C TRP A 255 5.67 10.53 -18.60
N ILE A 256 6.34 11.39 -19.37
CA ILE A 256 7.36 11.01 -20.34
C ILE A 256 8.72 11.16 -19.67
N LYS A 257 9.46 10.05 -19.57
CA LYS A 257 10.84 10.10 -19.09
C LYS A 257 11.72 10.68 -20.18
N ASP A 258 12.34 11.83 -19.90
CA ASP A 258 13.39 12.38 -20.77
C ASP A 258 14.51 11.34 -20.92
N ARG A 259 14.79 10.94 -22.17
CA ARG A 259 15.96 10.11 -22.47
C ARG A 259 17.17 11.03 -22.45
N ILE A 260 17.85 11.11 -21.31
CA ILE A 260 19.20 11.67 -21.21
C ILE A 260 20.18 10.72 -21.91
#